data_AF-A0A7K0D7A3-F1
#
_entry.id   AF-A0A7K0D7A3-F1
#
_cell.length_a   1.000
_cell.length_b   1.000
_cell.length_c   1.000
_cell.angle_alpha   90.00
_cell.angle_beta   90.00
_cell.angle_gamma   90.00
#
_symmetry.space_group_name_H-M   'P 1'
#
loop_
_entity.id
_entity.type
_entity.pdbx_description
1 polymer ?
#
loop_
_entity_poly.entity_id
_entity_poly.type
_entity_poly.pdbx_seq_one_letter_code
_entity_poly.pdbx_strand_id
1 'polypeptide(L)'
;MSTDEDFAELTQLLDTEELEEGPRLIATHYATPEEAIEMVRAAQLLGLGVRLHNRLRIEEADEDGEESASEEWILDLLESPPEVDED
;
A
#
# COMPACT_ATOMS: atom_id res chain seq x y z
N MET A 1 -38.04 -4.14 9.63
CA MET A 1 -36.77 -4.84 9.36
C MET A 1 -36.48 -5.67 10.60
N SER A 2 -36.15 -6.95 10.42
CA SER A 2 -35.88 -7.87 11.52
C SER A 2 -34.48 -7.61 12.02
N THR A 3 -34.29 -7.34 13.32
CA THR A 3 -32.98 -7.14 13.93
C THR A 3 -32.04 -8.34 13.75
N ASP A 4 -32.58 -9.51 13.42
CA ASP A 4 -31.81 -10.73 13.11
C ASP A 4 -31.11 -10.67 11.75
N GLU A 5 -31.68 -9.97 10.77
CA GLU A 5 -31.05 -9.77 9.45
C GLU A 5 -29.89 -8.76 9.55
N ASP A 6 -30.11 -7.66 10.29
CA ASP A 6 -29.08 -6.63 10.51
C ASP A 6 -27.86 -7.20 11.28
N PHE A 7 -28.09 -8.12 12.21
CA PHE A 7 -27.01 -8.77 12.96
C PHE A 7 -26.21 -9.76 12.10
N ALA A 8 -26.89 -10.49 11.20
CA ALA A 8 -26.24 -11.40 10.26
C ALA A 8 -25.36 -10.65 9.25
N GLU A 9 -25.83 -9.51 8.73
CA GLU A 9 -25.04 -8.65 7.83
C GLU A 9 -23.81 -8.06 8.54
N LEU A 10 -23.95 -7.63 9.79
CA LEU A 10 -22.83 -7.12 10.59
C LEU A 10 -21.78 -8.20 10.86
N THR A 11 -22.22 -9.43 11.16
CA THR A 11 -21.33 -10.57 11.39
C THR A 11 -20.58 -10.94 10.10
N GLN A 12 -21.29 -10.95 8.96
CA GLN A 12 -20.69 -11.24 7.67
C GLN A 12 -19.67 -10.17 7.24
N LEU A 13 -19.91 -8.90 7.59
CA LEU A 13 -18.96 -7.81 7.34
C LEU A 13 -17.71 -7.94 8.21
N LEU A 14 -17.85 -8.26 9.49
CA LEU A 14 -16.74 -8.52 10.42
C LEU A 14 -15.91 -9.74 10.00
N ASP A 15 -16.57 -10.82 9.57
CA ASP A 15 -15.89 -12.01 9.03
C ASP A 15 -15.15 -11.71 7.71
N THR A 16 -15.60 -10.72 6.95
CA THR A 16 -14.91 -10.28 5.71
C THR A 16 -13.69 -9.40 6.03
N GLU A 17 -13.75 -8.61 7.11
CA GLU A 17 -12.61 -7.84 7.61
C GLU A 17 -11.54 -8.73 8.29
N GLU A 18 -11.93 -9.89 8.85
CA GLU A 18 -10.99 -10.90 9.38
C GLU A 18 -10.22 -11.68 8.28
N LEU A 19 -10.58 -11.54 7.00
CA LEU A 19 -9.93 -12.25 5.87
C LEU A 19 -8.76 -11.50 5.21
N GLU A 20 -8.40 -10.30 5.66
CA GLU A 20 -7.12 -9.72 5.28
C GLU A 20 -6.01 -10.39 6.13
N GLU A 21 -5.50 -11.54 5.68
CA GLU A 21 -4.34 -12.26 6.26
C GLU A 21 -3.05 -11.44 6.15
N GLY A 22 -2.98 -10.29 6.82
CA GLY A 22 -1.82 -9.42 6.79
C GLY A 22 -2.02 -8.11 7.52
N PRO A 23 -0.94 -7.34 7.69
CA PRO A 23 -1.01 -6.04 8.33
C PRO A 23 -1.86 -5.05 7.53
N ARG A 24 -2.73 -4.34 8.24
CA ARG A 24 -3.64 -3.35 7.65
C ARG A 24 -2.90 -2.24 6.92
N LEU A 25 -3.37 -1.88 5.72
CA LEU A 25 -2.89 -0.71 4.99
C LEU A 25 -3.34 0.60 5.67
N ILE A 26 -2.36 1.45 5.97
CA ILE A 26 -2.57 2.80 6.50
C ILE A 26 -2.71 3.81 5.36
N ALA A 27 -1.75 3.81 4.43
CA ALA A 27 -1.68 4.79 3.35
C ALA A 27 -0.76 4.32 2.21
N THR A 28 -1.04 4.78 0.98
CA THR A 28 -0.18 4.59 -0.19
C THR A 28 0.44 5.92 -0.59
N HIS A 29 1.76 5.93 -0.79
CA HIS A 29 2.53 7.09 -1.24
C HIS A 29 3.18 6.82 -2.59
N TYR A 30 3.19 7.82 -3.46
CA TYR A 30 3.95 7.84 -4.71
C TYR A 30 5.14 8.77 -4.52
N ALA A 31 6.33 8.29 -4.87
CA ALA A 31 7.56 8.97 -4.49
C ALA A 31 8.69 8.75 -5.48
N THR A 32 9.62 9.69 -5.48
CA THR A 32 10.92 9.48 -6.13
C THR A 32 11.74 8.43 -5.37
N PRO A 33 12.81 7.88 -5.98
CA PRO A 33 13.69 6.94 -5.30
C PRO A 33 14.26 7.48 -3.97
N GLU A 34 14.66 8.76 -3.94
CA GLU A 34 15.24 9.39 -2.75
C GLU A 34 14.20 9.54 -1.63
N GLU A 35 12.98 9.96 -1.97
CA GLU A 35 11.88 10.10 -1.04
C GLU A 35 11.45 8.73 -0.48
N ALA A 36 11.41 7.70 -1.33
CA ALA A 36 11.11 6.33 -0.92
C ALA A 36 12.09 5.81 0.14
N ILE A 37 13.39 6.09 0.00
CA ILE A 37 14.41 5.71 0.99
C ILE A 37 14.14 6.36 2.34
N GLU A 38 13.85 7.66 2.37
CA GLU A 38 13.58 8.37 3.63
C GLU A 38 12.29 7.90 4.29
N MET A 39 11.24 7.63 3.50
CA MET A 39 9.98 7.07 4.03
C MET A 39 10.16 5.67 4.61
N VAL A 40 10.94 4.79 3.97
CA VAL A 40 11.25 3.47 4.52
C VAL A 40 12.01 3.59 5.85
N ARG A 41 12.99 4.49 5.93
CA ARG A 41 13.72 4.74 7.18
C ARG A 41 12.81 5.26 8.28
N ALA A 42 11.91 6.19 7.96
CA ALA A 42 10.95 6.71 8.91
C ALA A 42 9.98 5.62 9.39
N ALA A 43 9.43 4.82 8.48
CA ALA A 43 8.55 3.70 8.81
C ALA A 43 9.24 2.69 9.74
N GLN A 44 10.50 2.35 9.47
CA GLN A 44 11.30 1.47 10.32
C GLN A 44 11.48 2.03 11.74
N LEU A 45 11.76 3.33 11.88
CA LEU A 45 11.90 3.97 13.20
C LEU A 45 10.58 4.00 13.99
N LEU A 46 9.45 4.00 13.29
CA LEU A 46 8.11 4.00 13.88
C LEU A 46 7.55 2.59 14.13
N GLY A 47 8.27 1.53 13.70
CA GLY A 47 7.81 0.15 13.82
C GLY A 47 6.68 -0.23 12.86
N LEU A 48 6.52 0.52 11.77
CA LEU A 48 5.50 0.29 10.75
C LEU A 48 6.02 -0.69 9.68
N GLY A 49 5.10 -1.39 9.03
CA GLY A 49 5.42 -2.19 7.85
C GLY A 49 5.45 -1.36 6.58
N VAL A 50 6.18 -1.84 5.58
CA VAL A 50 6.21 -1.25 4.25
C VAL A 50 6.11 -2.35 3.21
N ARG A 51 5.23 -2.16 2.22
CA ARG A 51 5.27 -2.89 0.95
C ARG A 51 5.66 -1.91 -0.15
N LEU A 52 6.79 -2.21 -0.79
CA LEU A 52 7.39 -1.34 -1.79
C LEU A 52 7.26 -1.98 -3.17
N HIS A 53 6.78 -1.20 -4.14
CA HIS A 53 6.76 -1.61 -5.54
C HIS A 53 7.19 -0.44 -6.43
N ASN A 54 7.65 -0.78 -7.63
CA ASN A 54 8.21 0.17 -8.58
C ASN A 54 7.51 0.04 -9.92
N ARG A 55 7.32 1.17 -10.60
CA ARG A 55 6.89 1.19 -12.00
C ARG A 55 7.61 2.28 -12.79
N LEU A 56 7.72 2.06 -14.09
CA LEU A 56 8.10 3.12 -15.02
C LEU A 56 6.86 3.91 -15.41
N ARG A 57 6.91 5.24 -15.27
CA ARG A 57 5.89 6.17 -15.73
C ARG A 57 6.40 6.86 -16.99
N ILE A 58 5.69 6.69 -18.10
CA ILE A 58 5.96 7.43 -19.33
C ILE A 58 5.52 8.88 -19.12
N GLU A 59 6.40 9.83 -19.41
CA GLU A 59 6.13 11.25 -19.34
C GLU A 59 5.50 11.74 -20.64
N GLU A 60 4.80 12.86 -20.59
CA GLU A 60 4.31 13.48 -21.82
C GLU A 60 5.52 13.90 -22.66
N ALA A 61 5.43 13.66 -23.98
CA ALA A 61 6.49 14.03 -24.90
C ALA A 61 6.79 15.53 -24.79
N ASP A 62 8.08 15.86 -24.77
CA ASP A 62 8.52 17.24 -24.68
C ASP A 62 8.27 18.03 -25.98
N GLU A 63 8.72 19.29 -26.03
CA GLU A 63 8.53 20.15 -27.21
C GLU A 63 9.21 19.61 -28.48
N ASP A 64 10.20 18.72 -28.33
CA ASP A 64 10.94 18.06 -29.41
C ASP A 64 10.34 16.70 -29.79
N GLY A 65 9.30 16.25 -29.07
CA GLY A 65 8.62 14.99 -29.28
C GLY A 65 9.38 13.78 -28.72
N GLU A 66 10.35 13.99 -27.83
CA GLU A 66 11.07 12.91 -27.17
C GLU A 66 10.23 12.37 -25.99
N GLU A 67 10.07 11.05 -25.96
CA GLU A 67 9.40 10.34 -24.85
C GLU A 67 10.44 9.95 -23.79
N SER A 68 10.28 10.46 -22.57
CA SER A 68 11.03 10.03 -21.39
C SER A 68 10.18 9.10 -20.52
N ALA A 69 10.87 8.26 -19.74
CA ALA A 69 10.23 7.48 -18.68
C ALA A 69 10.97 7.74 -17.37
N SER A 70 10.21 8.05 -16.31
CA SER A 70 10.74 8.20 -14.96
C SER A 70 10.34 7.02 -14.08
N GLU A 71 11.19 6.75 -13.10
CA GLU A 71 10.94 5.75 -12.09
C GLU A 71 10.00 6.29 -11.02
N GLU A 72 8.91 5.58 -10.74
CA GLU A 72 7.95 5.91 -9.70
C GLU A 72 7.87 4.78 -8.68
N TRP A 73 8.18 5.11 -7.42
CA TRP A 73 8.08 4.20 -6.30
C TRP A 73 6.73 4.36 -5.61
N ILE A 74 6.12 3.23 -5.30
CA ILE A 74 4.83 3.17 -4.64
C ILE A 74 5.02 2.43 -3.32
N LEU A 75 4.65 3.12 -2.24
CA LEU A 75 4.95 2.75 -0.87
C LEU A 75 3.64 2.60 -0.09
N ASP A 76 3.28 1.36 0.17
CA ASP A 76 2.17 1.01 1.04
C ASP A 76 2.69 0.93 2.48
N LEU A 77 2.22 1.84 3.32
CA LEU A 77 2.53 1.88 4.74
C LEU A 77 1.53 1.00 5.49
N LEU A 78 2.03 0.06 6.29
CA LEU A 78 1.24 -0.97 6.96
C LEU A 78 1.35 -0.81 8.48
N GLU A 79 0.31 -1.20 9.22
CA GLU A 79 0.30 -1.11 10.69
C GLU A 79 1.43 -1.88 11.37
N SER A 80 1.88 -2.97 10.75
CA SER A 80 3.03 -3.76 11.19
C SER A 80 3.74 -4.36 9.97
N PRO A 81 5.00 -4.83 10.12
CA PRO A 81 5.70 -5.53 9.04
C PRO A 81 4.90 -6.71 8.50
N PRO A 82 4.86 -6.93 7.17
CA PRO A 82 4.19 -8.08 6.59
C PRO A 82 4.90 -9.37 7.04
N GLU A 83 4.11 -10.37 7.42
CA GLU A 83 4.61 -11.71 7.65
C GLU A 83 5.02 -12.33 6.31
N VAL A 84 6.17 -13.00 6.30
CA VAL A 84 6.64 -13.76 5.13
C VAL A 84 6.56 -15.22 5.54
N ASP A 85 5.67 -15.98 4.91
CA ASP A 85 5.64 -17.43 5.11
C ASP A 85 6.97 -18.02 4.62
N GLU A 86 7.69 -18.68 5.54
CA GLU A 86 8.92 -19.41 5.24
C GLU A 86 8.56 -20.77 4.59
N ASP A 87 8.29 -20.77 3.28
CA ASP A 87 8.21 -22.00 2.45
C ASP A 87 9.60 -22.60 2.16
#